data_AF-A0A2N3Y3Q6-F1
#
_entry.id   AF-A0A2N3Y3Q6-F1
#
_cell.length_a   1.000
_cell.length_b   1.000
_cell.length_c   1.000
_cell.angle_alpha   90.00
_cell.angle_beta   90.00
_cell.angle_gamma   90.00
#
_symmetry.space_group_name_H-M   'P 1'
#
loop_
_entity.id
_entity.type
_entity.pdbx_description
1 polymer ?
#
loop_
_entity_poly.entity_id
_entity_poly.type
_entity_poly.pdbx_seq_one_letter_code
_entity_poly.pdbx_strand_id
1 'polypeptide(L)' 'MNGTVVVRFAFGVVGESRRQAHLSTAPESGLPEHWLTFCGLEIPATVAEVSTKLAGMPCVGCLSYPGGTASTLPGSP' A
#
# COMPACT_ATOMS: atom_id res chain seq x y z
N MET A 1 -5.56 -16.66 -2.89
CA MET A 1 -4.27 -16.10 -2.45
C MET A 1 -4.43 -14.59 -2.44
N ASN A 2 -4.41 -13.98 -1.26
CA ASN A 2 -4.48 -12.52 -1.14
C ASN A 2 -3.11 -11.94 -1.50
N GLY A 3 -3.06 -11.15 -2.56
CA GLY A 3 -1.84 -10.48 -2.99
C GLY A 3 -1.49 -9.30 -2.08
N THR A 4 -0.32 -8.72 -2.27
CA THR A 4 0.09 -7.46 -1.62
C THR A 4 -0.18 -6.30 -2.58
N VAL A 5 -0.72 -5.21 -2.05
CA VAL A 5 -0.90 -3.94 -2.79
C VAL A 5 -0.13 -2.83 -2.13
N VAL A 6 0.21 -1.82 -2.93
CA VAL A 6 0.81 -0.57 -2.48
C VAL A 6 -0.29 0.46 -2.30
N VAL A 7 -0.33 1.07 -1.12
CA VAL A 7 -1.31 2.11 -0.74
C VAL A 7 -0.58 3.36 -0.31
N ARG A 8 -1.04 4.52 -0.74
CA ARG A 8 -0.51 5.84 -0.34
C ARG A 8 -1.63 6.87 -0.32
N PHE A 9 -1.41 7.97 0.39
CA PHE A 9 -2.30 9.13 0.29
C PHE A 9 -2.27 9.73 -1.10
N ALA A 10 -3.45 10.08 -1.62
CA ALA A 10 -3.62 10.77 -2.89
C ALA A 10 -2.92 12.14 -2.90
N PHE A 11 -2.61 12.65 -4.09
CA PHE A 11 -1.98 13.95 -4.25
C PHE A 11 -2.83 15.06 -3.62
N GLY A 12 -2.20 15.94 -2.86
CA GLY A 12 -2.87 17.05 -2.18
C GLY A 12 -3.58 16.69 -0.86
N VAL A 13 -3.65 15.40 -0.46
CA VAL A 13 -4.28 14.99 0.80
C VAL A 13 -3.37 15.23 2.00
N VAL A 14 -2.08 14.94 1.85
CA VAL A 14 -1.04 15.19 2.85
C VAL A 14 0.19 15.79 2.18
N GLY A 15 1.06 16.44 2.96
CA GLY A 15 2.36 16.91 2.48
C GLY A 15 3.22 15.76 1.96
N GLU A 16 4.10 16.03 0.99
CA GLU A 16 4.85 15.00 0.26
C GLU A 16 5.69 14.08 1.16
N SER A 17 6.24 14.61 2.26
CA SER A 17 6.99 13.84 3.27
C SER A 17 6.15 12.73 3.92
N ARG A 18 4.82 12.80 3.84
CA ARG A 18 3.87 11.81 4.38
C ARG A 18 3.22 10.95 3.29
N ARG A 19 3.55 11.16 2.00
CA ARG A 19 3.05 10.36 0.87
C ARG A 19 3.93 9.14 0.59
N GLN A 20 4.36 8.45 1.64
CA GLN A 20 5.12 7.22 1.50
C GLN A 20 4.24 6.11 0.89
N ALA A 21 4.85 5.17 0.18
CA ALA A 21 4.21 3.94 -0.26
C ALA A 21 4.18 2.94 0.90
N HIS A 22 2.98 2.56 1.32
CA HIS A 22 2.74 1.54 2.32
C HIS A 22 2.28 0.25 1.67
N LEU A 23 2.47 -0.88 2.34
CA LEU A 23 2.00 -2.18 1.87
C LEU A 23 0.76 -2.59 2.65
N SER A 24 -0.19 -3.20 1.98
CA SER A 24 -1.42 -3.74 2.56
C SER A 24 -1.81 -5.04 1.84
N THR A 25 -2.72 -5.79 2.45
CA THR A 25 -3.31 -6.98 1.84
C THR A 25 -4.36 -6.57 0.81
N ALA A 26 -4.34 -7.20 -0.36
CA ALA A 26 -5.40 -7.05 -1.35
C ALA A 26 -6.73 -7.57 -0.77
N PRO A 27 -7.83 -6.81 -0.88
CA PRO A 27 -9.13 -7.27 -0.41
C PRO A 27 -9.60 -8.48 -1.23
N GLU A 28 -10.23 -9.44 -0.56
CA GLU A 28 -10.82 -10.63 -1.20
C GLU A 28 -12.06 -10.29 -2.04
N SER A 29 -12.79 -9.24 -1.65
CA SER A 29 -13.95 -8.73 -2.37
C SER A 29 -14.21 -7.27 -2.02
N GLY A 30 -14.62 -6.49 -3.03
CA GLY A 30 -14.96 -5.09 -2.88
C GLY A 30 -13.76 -4.18 -2.56
N LEU A 31 -14.05 -2.87 -2.46
CA LEU A 31 -13.12 -1.90 -1.91
C LEU A 31 -13.40 -1.75 -0.41
N PRO A 32 -12.37 -1.81 0.46
CA PRO A 32 -12.56 -1.56 1.88
C PRO A 32 -12.84 -0.07 2.10
N GLU A 33 -13.43 0.28 3.26
CA GLU A 33 -13.57 1.68 3.66
C GLU A 33 -12.22 2.30 4.00
N HIS A 34 -11.31 1.50 4.57
CA HIS A 34 -9.95 1.90 4.95
C HIS A 34 -8.95 0.81 4.57
N TRP A 35 -7.78 1.24 4.14
CA TRP A 35 -6.63 0.39 3.91
C TRP A 35 -5.79 0.31 5.17
N LEU A 36 -5.81 -0.85 5.82
CA LEU A 36 -4.91 -1.15 6.93
C LEU A 36 -3.55 -1.59 6.39
N THR A 37 -2.53 -0.78 6.60
CA THR A 37 -1.18 -1.06 6.13
C THR A 37 -0.38 -1.89 7.14
N PHE A 38 0.68 -2.56 6.69
CA PHE A 38 1.52 -3.40 7.55
C PHE A 38 2.27 -2.62 8.64
N CYS A 39 2.50 -1.32 8.45
CA CYS A 39 3.03 -0.47 9.50
C CYS A 39 1.96 0.05 10.48
N GLY A 40 0.71 -0.40 10.35
CA GLY A 40 -0.41 -0.01 11.21
C GLY A 40 -1.06 1.31 10.83
N LEU A 41 -0.65 1.97 9.74
CA LEU A 41 -1.32 3.18 9.25
C LEU A 41 -2.62 2.79 8.55
N GLU A 42 -3.68 3.51 8.87
CA GLU A 42 -4.98 3.43 8.20
C GLU A 42 -5.14 4.58 7.21
N ILE A 43 -5.43 4.25 5.95
CA ILE A 43 -5.68 5.25 4.90
C ILE A 43 -7.11 5.07 4.38
N PRO A 44 -8.01 6.06 4.50
CA PRO A 44 -9.35 5.95 3.96
C PRO A 44 -9.31 5.71 2.45
N ALA A 45 -10.12 4.79 1.95
CA ALA A 45 -10.12 4.42 0.53
C ALA A 45 -10.52 5.59 -0.38
N THR A 46 -11.28 6.56 0.13
CA THR A 46 -11.67 7.80 -0.56
C THR A 46 -10.48 8.72 -0.87
N VAL A 47 -9.36 8.57 -0.15
CA VAL A 47 -8.16 9.41 -0.30
C VAL A 47 -6.90 8.57 -0.55
N ALA A 48 -7.08 7.30 -0.92
CA ALA A 48 -5.99 6.38 -1.20
C ALA A 48 -5.74 6.28 -2.70
N GLU A 49 -4.48 6.32 -3.10
CA GLU A 49 -4.04 5.76 -4.38
C GLU A 49 -3.52 4.34 -4.13
N VAL A 50 -4.02 3.39 -4.92
CA VAL A 50 -3.68 1.97 -4.81
C VAL A 50 -3.00 1.52 -6.10
N SER A 51 -1.90 0.80 -5.98
CA SER A 51 -1.15 0.28 -7.11
C SER A 51 -0.59 -1.10 -6.81
N THR A 52 -0.33 -1.89 -7.85
CA THR A 52 0.43 -3.13 -7.74
C THR A 52 1.93 -2.87 -7.78
N LYS A 53 2.39 -1.68 -8.19
CA LYS A 53 3.80 -1.32 -8.27
C LYS A 53 4.20 -0.35 -7.17
N LEU A 54 5.40 -0.56 -6.62
CA LEU A 54 6.01 0.40 -5.70
C LEU A 54 6.41 1.65 -6.50
N ALA A 55 5.79 2.77 -6.16
CA ALA A 55 6.15 4.10 -6.66
C ALA A 55 6.55 4.98 -5.47
N GLY A 56 7.35 6.03 -5.65
CA GLY A 56 7.78 6.95 -4.58
C GLY A 56 8.55 6.30 -3.42
N MET A 57 8.67 7.01 -2.29
CA MET A 57 9.45 6.52 -1.14
C MET A 57 8.68 5.43 -0.37
N PRO A 58 9.23 4.21 -0.20
CA PRO A 58 8.57 3.18 0.58
C PRO A 58 8.60 3.47 2.08
N CYS A 59 7.60 2.98 2.78
CA CYS A 59 7.60 2.92 4.24
C CYS A 59 8.53 1.79 4.70
N VAL A 60 9.60 2.14 5.41
CA VAL A 60 10.55 1.16 5.96
C VAL A 60 9.85 0.13 6.87
N GLY A 61 8.89 0.58 7.68
CA GLY A 61 8.12 -0.33 8.54
C GLY A 61 7.32 -1.38 7.76
N CYS A 62 6.79 -1.02 6.58
CA CYS A 62 6.11 -1.98 5.72
C CYS A 62 7.09 -2.97 5.07
N LEU A 63 8.30 -2.51 4.70
CA LEU A 63 9.33 -3.38 4.10
C LEU A 63 9.95 -4.35 5.11
N SER A 64 10.05 -3.95 6.38
CA SER A 64 10.55 -4.80 7.45
C SER A 64 9.51 -5.78 7.99
N TYR A 65 8.25 -5.66 7.57
CA TYR A 65 7.21 -6.61 7.96
C TYR A 65 7.49 -7.98 7.32
N PRO A 66 7.42 -9.10 8.05
CA PRO A 66 7.73 -10.42 7.52
C PRO A 66 6.79 -10.88 6.39
N GLY A 67 5.60 -10.28 6.26
CA GLY A 67 4.71 -10.45 5.11
C GLY A 67 4.85 -9.38 4.02
N GLY A 68 5.80 -8.45 4.17
CA GLY A 68 6.05 -7.30 3.29
C GLY A 68 7.03 -7.57 2.15
N THR A 69 7.34 -8.84 1.85
CA THR A 69 8.14 -9.17 0.69
C THR A 69 7.32 -8.92 -0.58
N ALA A 70 7.71 -7.91 -1.34
CA ALA A 70 7.22 -7.62 -2.69
C ALA A 70 7.61 -8.71 -3.71
N SER A 71 7.74 -9.96 -3.28
CA SER A 71 8.38 -11.05 -4.04
C SER A 71 7.42 -11.84 -4.92
N THR A 72 6.16 -11.44 -5.10
CA THR A 72 5.32 -12.08 -6.12
C THR A 72 4.27 -11.12 -6.68
N LEU A 73 4.70 -10.19 -7.52
CA LEU A 73 3.85 -9.72 -8.61
C LEU A 73 4.10 -10.65 -9.80
N PRO A 74 3.15 -11.50 -10.21
CA PRO A 74 3.27 -12.19 -11.50
C PRO A 74 3.08 -11.14 -12.61
N GLY A 75 4.19 -10.67 -13.18
CA GLY A 75 4.14 -9.72 -14.29
C GLY A 75 5.41 -8.88 -14.47
N SER A 76 6.50 -9.52 -14.90
CA SER A 76 7.52 -8.88 -15.74
C SER A 76 7.86 -9.85 -16.88
N PRO A 77 7.96 -9.37 -18.14
CA PRO A 77 8.22 -10.21 -19.32
C PRO A 77 9.62 -10.84 -19.30
#